data_AF-A0A944W849-F1
#
_entry.id   AF-A0A944W849-F1
#
_cell.length_a   1.000
_cell.length_b   1.000
_cell.length_c   1.000
_cell.angle_alpha   90.00
_cell.angle_beta   90.00
_cell.angle_gamma   90.00
#
_symmetry.space_group_name_H-M   'P 1'
#
loop_
_entity.id
_entity.type
_entity.pdbx_description
1 polymer ?
#
loop_
_entity_poly.entity_id
_entity_poly.type
_entity_poly.pdbx_seq_one_letter_code
_entity_poly.pdbx_strand_id
1 'polypeptide(L)'
;MRNLPTTKQLREKYDPDAVMAVVEQTFQTHLDKLRSCLGHPDSPLSHYQRDLQISLLDPNPKKDNALVNELAATLKDPLYLMTLSKKARTKVTQDMRGFHTDLVESQLTRINIFLDDDEIASPNIGSDPMPKHRGLGNVFCILRVVKKDLELELRYCHDQPRAGYLSSLQTSMGNFFNCLREINMTQKDQITLVQQLFDIFHVDWEEGDRSNIKVSLQQPALASFERTKHDLRQIPQTFYSKSFSEDIMKDLEIHSTLMKKRLRRF
;
A
#
# COMPACT_ATOMS: atom_id res chain seq x y z
N MET A 1 1.86 -29.42 -16.67
CA MET A 1 1.99 -28.24 -15.79
C MET A 1 0.90 -27.24 -16.16
N ARG A 2 0.16 -26.67 -15.20
CA ARG A 2 -0.75 -25.54 -15.50
C ARG A 2 0.08 -24.42 -16.12
N ASN A 3 -0.41 -23.77 -17.18
CA ASN A 3 0.24 -22.58 -17.73
C ASN A 3 0.18 -21.47 -16.67
N LEU A 4 1.23 -21.34 -15.86
CA LEU A 4 1.35 -20.27 -14.87
C LEU A 4 1.63 -18.97 -15.62
N PRO A 5 0.75 -17.96 -15.54
CA PRO A 5 0.95 -16.71 -16.25
C PRO A 5 2.23 -16.05 -15.74
N THR A 6 3.07 -15.60 -16.65
CA THR A 6 4.24 -14.78 -16.32
C THR A 6 3.78 -13.41 -15.82
N THR A 7 4.62 -12.70 -15.07
CA THR A 7 4.34 -11.32 -14.66
C THR A 7 4.02 -10.42 -15.86
N LYS A 8 4.65 -10.66 -17.02
CA LYS A 8 4.36 -9.94 -18.27
C LYS A 8 2.93 -10.18 -18.74
N GLN A 9 2.48 -11.42 -18.78
CA GLN A 9 1.10 -11.77 -19.16
C GLN A 9 0.07 -11.20 -18.17
N LEU A 10 0.40 -11.15 -16.87
CA LEU A 10 -0.46 -10.51 -15.88
C LEU A 10 -0.55 -8.99 -16.10
N ARG A 11 0.54 -8.33 -16.46
CA ARG A 11 0.52 -6.91 -16.84
C ARG A 11 -0.32 -6.67 -18.09
N GLU A 12 -0.20 -7.52 -19.11
CA GLU A 12 -1.02 -7.44 -20.32
C GLU A 12 -2.52 -7.64 -20.03
N LYS A 13 -2.86 -8.48 -19.04
CA LYS A 13 -4.25 -8.77 -18.64
C LYS A 13 -4.91 -7.62 -17.88
N TYR A 14 -4.21 -7.02 -16.91
CA TYR A 14 -4.78 -6.07 -15.95
C TYR A 14 -4.35 -4.61 -16.18
N ASP A 15 -3.29 -4.39 -16.95
CA ASP A 15 -2.67 -3.08 -17.22
C ASP A 15 -2.48 -2.17 -15.99
N PRO A 16 -1.82 -2.67 -14.92
CA PRO A 16 -1.58 -1.88 -13.72
C PRO A 16 -0.65 -0.69 -13.98
N ASP A 17 0.23 -0.80 -14.97
CA ASP A 17 1.20 0.24 -15.30
C ASP A 17 0.50 1.49 -15.88
N ALA A 18 -0.54 1.31 -16.71
CA ALA A 18 -1.36 2.42 -17.17
C ALA A 18 -2.10 3.12 -16.01
N VAL A 19 -2.66 2.36 -15.07
CA VAL A 19 -3.29 2.93 -13.86
C VAL A 19 -2.29 3.78 -13.09
N MET A 20 -1.08 3.27 -12.85
CA MET A 20 -0.04 3.97 -12.12
C MET A 20 0.45 5.24 -12.84
N ALA A 21 0.54 5.22 -14.17
CA ALA A 21 0.87 6.39 -14.97
C ALA A 21 -0.22 7.48 -14.86
N VAL A 22 -1.50 7.09 -14.92
CA VAL A 22 -2.62 8.03 -14.79
C VAL A 22 -2.70 8.59 -13.36
N VAL A 23 -2.39 7.80 -12.33
CA VAL A 23 -2.28 8.28 -10.95
C VAL A 23 -1.23 9.40 -10.85
N GLU A 24 -0.03 9.18 -11.41
CA GLU A 24 1.04 10.19 -11.40
C GLU A 24 0.59 11.46 -12.12
N GLN A 25 0.06 11.31 -13.33
CA GLN A 25 -0.38 12.44 -14.14
C GLN A 25 -1.49 13.23 -13.44
N THR A 26 -2.47 12.53 -12.84
CA THR A 26 -3.57 13.18 -12.11
C THR A 26 -3.04 13.96 -10.92
N PHE A 27 -2.08 13.38 -10.19
CA PHE A 27 -1.45 14.04 -9.06
C PHE A 27 -0.71 15.32 -9.48
N GLN A 28 0.15 15.25 -10.49
CA GLN A 28 0.88 16.43 -10.97
C GLN A 28 -0.06 17.52 -11.48
N THR A 29 -1.13 17.13 -12.19
CA THR A 29 -2.09 18.08 -12.79
C THR A 29 -2.92 18.82 -11.71
N HIS A 30 -3.25 18.13 -10.61
CA HIS A 30 -4.17 18.66 -9.59
C HIS A 30 -3.47 19.05 -8.28
N LEU A 31 -2.14 18.93 -8.20
CA LEU A 31 -1.38 19.20 -6.97
C LEU A 31 -1.57 20.62 -6.45
N ASP A 32 -1.52 21.62 -7.35
CA ASP A 32 -1.68 23.01 -6.94
C ASP A 32 -3.10 23.29 -6.46
N LYS A 33 -4.11 22.74 -7.14
CA LYS A 33 -5.52 22.80 -6.71
C LYS A 33 -5.70 22.14 -5.33
N LEU A 34 -5.08 20.99 -5.10
CA LEU A 34 -5.10 20.29 -3.81
C LEU A 34 -4.44 21.11 -2.70
N ARG A 35 -3.26 21.69 -2.97
CA ARG A 35 -2.55 22.56 -2.01
C ARG A 35 -3.36 23.80 -1.66
N SER A 36 -3.95 24.45 -2.67
CA SER A 36 -4.82 25.61 -2.45
C SER A 36 -6.06 25.25 -1.64
N CYS A 37 -6.64 24.07 -1.84
CA CYS A 37 -7.74 23.57 -1.02
C CYS A 37 -7.31 23.38 0.45
N LEU A 38 -6.23 22.63 0.68
CA LEU A 38 -5.77 22.30 2.04
C LEU A 38 -5.29 23.55 2.80
N GLY A 39 -4.62 24.47 2.12
CA GLY A 39 -4.07 25.71 2.68
C GLY A 39 -5.01 26.91 2.65
N HIS A 40 -6.28 26.74 2.25
CA HIS A 40 -7.24 27.84 2.26
C HIS A 40 -7.49 28.33 3.71
N PRO A 41 -7.67 29.64 3.96
CA PRO A 41 -7.97 30.14 5.30
C PRO A 41 -9.20 29.48 5.95
N ASP A 42 -10.22 29.18 5.14
CA ASP A 42 -11.46 28.50 5.57
C ASP A 42 -11.32 26.96 5.67
N SER A 43 -10.15 26.40 5.36
CA SER A 43 -9.86 24.99 5.60
C SER A 43 -9.77 24.77 7.12
N PRO A 44 -10.42 23.74 7.68
CA PRO A 44 -10.25 23.40 9.10
C PRO A 44 -8.79 23.16 9.48
N LEU A 45 -7.94 22.80 8.50
CA LEU A 45 -6.51 22.61 8.68
C LEU A 45 -5.78 23.87 9.18
N SER A 46 -6.30 25.08 8.87
CA SER A 46 -5.69 26.35 9.29
C SER A 46 -5.64 26.53 10.82
N HIS A 47 -6.46 25.77 11.56
CA HIS A 47 -6.48 25.76 13.02
C HIS A 47 -5.46 24.82 13.65
N TYR A 48 -4.72 24.05 12.85
CA TYR A 48 -3.81 23.01 13.33
C TYR A 48 -2.39 23.27 12.87
N GLN A 49 -1.45 22.98 13.76
CA GLN A 49 -0.03 23.00 13.46
C GLN A 49 0.59 21.71 13.95
N ARG A 50 1.70 21.31 13.34
CA ARG A 50 2.54 20.27 13.93
C ARG A 50 3.24 20.85 15.16
N ASP A 51 3.16 20.12 16.26
CA ASP A 51 4.08 20.23 17.39
C ASP A 51 5.47 19.73 16.97
N LEU A 52 6.12 20.44 16.04
CA LEU A 52 7.56 20.32 15.86
C LEU A 52 8.18 20.88 17.14
N GLN A 53 9.01 20.09 17.83
CA GLN A 53 9.78 20.54 19.00
C GLN A 53 10.23 21.99 18.80
N ILE A 54 9.69 22.88 19.65
CA ILE A 54 9.86 24.31 19.54
C ILE A 54 11.33 24.62 19.78
N SER A 55 12.09 24.88 18.70
CA SER A 55 13.26 25.75 18.84
C SER A 55 12.72 27.16 19.01
N LEU A 56 12.98 27.76 20.18
CA LEU A 56 12.37 28.98 20.72
C LEU A 56 12.68 30.28 19.93
N LEU A 57 13.26 30.18 18.72
CA LEU A 57 13.92 31.31 18.05
C LEU A 57 13.48 31.60 16.61
N ASP A 58 12.45 30.95 16.05
CA ASP A 58 11.99 31.32 14.70
C ASP A 58 10.47 31.16 14.47
N PRO A 59 9.70 32.28 14.47
CA PRO A 59 8.36 32.32 13.90
C PRO A 59 8.50 32.40 12.37
N ASN A 60 8.69 31.25 11.72
CA ASN A 60 8.89 31.20 10.28
C ASN A 60 7.54 30.94 9.56
N PRO A 61 7.03 31.86 8.71
CA PRO A 61 5.80 31.66 7.93
C PRO A 61 5.89 30.51 6.91
N LYS A 62 7.06 29.88 6.77
CA LYS A 62 7.26 28.63 6.00
C LYS A 62 6.68 27.37 6.67
N LYS A 63 6.23 27.45 7.94
CA LYS A 63 5.70 26.31 8.71
C LYS A 63 4.33 25.83 8.22
N ASP A 64 3.43 26.73 7.82
CA ASP A 64 2.06 26.36 7.39
C ASP A 64 2.06 25.59 6.05
N ASN A 65 3.00 25.87 5.16
CA ASN A 65 3.15 25.13 3.91
C ASN A 65 3.68 23.70 4.10
N ALA A 66 4.37 23.40 5.21
CA ALA A 66 4.95 22.08 5.42
C ALA A 66 3.86 21.01 5.67
N LEU A 67 2.89 21.32 6.54
CA LEU A 67 1.77 20.43 6.85
C LEU A 67 0.87 20.20 5.63
N VAL A 68 0.58 21.27 4.87
CA VAL A 68 -0.17 21.19 3.62
C VAL A 68 0.51 20.27 2.61
N ASN A 69 1.83 20.42 2.42
CA ASN A 69 2.59 19.59 1.49
C ASN A 69 2.63 18.12 1.89
N GLU A 70 2.76 17.86 3.19
CA GLU A 70 2.75 16.51 3.72
C GLU A 70 1.40 15.82 3.53
N LEU A 71 0.31 16.49 3.92
CA LEU A 71 -1.04 15.96 3.71
C LEU A 71 -1.33 15.76 2.22
N ALA A 72 -0.94 16.70 1.36
CA ALA A 72 -1.06 16.55 -0.08
C ALA A 72 -0.32 15.31 -0.59
N ALA A 73 0.88 15.01 -0.09
CA ALA A 73 1.64 13.83 -0.46
C ALA A 73 0.92 12.51 -0.09
N THR A 74 0.16 12.49 1.01
CA THR A 74 -0.66 11.32 1.39
C THR A 74 -1.88 11.09 0.50
N LEU A 75 -2.30 12.11 -0.27
CA LEU A 75 -3.53 12.08 -1.07
C LEU A 75 -3.29 11.74 -2.55
N LYS A 76 -2.10 11.23 -2.92
CA LYS A 76 -1.77 10.88 -4.31
C LYS A 76 -2.73 9.89 -4.96
N ASP A 77 -2.88 8.69 -4.39
CA ASP A 77 -3.82 7.68 -4.91
C ASP A 77 -5.29 8.10 -4.68
N PRO A 78 -5.67 8.65 -3.50
CA PRO A 78 -7.02 9.16 -3.28
C PRO A 78 -7.46 10.19 -4.32
N LEU A 79 -6.58 11.11 -4.71
CA LEU A 79 -6.89 12.16 -5.68
C LEU A 79 -7.26 11.60 -7.05
N TYR A 80 -6.52 10.58 -7.52
CA TYR A 80 -6.91 9.86 -8.73
C TYR A 80 -8.26 9.17 -8.57
N LEU A 81 -8.52 8.52 -7.44
CA LEU A 81 -9.81 7.86 -7.22
C LEU A 81 -10.97 8.85 -7.14
N MET A 82 -10.74 10.06 -6.62
CA MET A 82 -11.74 11.13 -6.54
C MET A 82 -12.17 11.63 -7.92
N THR A 83 -11.31 11.57 -8.94
CA THR A 83 -11.68 11.99 -10.31
C THR A 83 -12.47 10.93 -11.08
N LEU A 84 -12.62 9.72 -10.53
CA LEU A 84 -13.30 8.61 -11.17
C LEU A 84 -14.78 8.48 -10.73
N SER A 85 -15.64 8.11 -11.68
CA SER A 85 -17.01 7.69 -11.38
C SER A 85 -17.06 6.46 -10.46
N LYS A 86 -18.16 6.23 -9.74
CA LYS A 86 -18.35 5.05 -8.86
C LYS A 86 -18.06 3.73 -9.61
N LYS A 87 -18.51 3.61 -10.86
CA LYS A 87 -18.27 2.43 -11.71
C LYS A 87 -16.79 2.27 -12.07
N ALA A 88 -16.13 3.36 -12.46
CA ALA A 88 -14.71 3.34 -12.81
C ALA A 88 -13.83 3.00 -11.59
N ARG A 89 -14.08 3.60 -10.43
CA ARG A 89 -13.41 3.28 -9.16
C ARG A 89 -13.51 1.79 -8.84
N THR A 90 -14.71 1.22 -8.96
CA THR A 90 -14.96 -0.21 -8.68
C THR A 90 -14.15 -1.09 -9.63
N LYS A 91 -14.16 -0.78 -10.93
CA LYS A 91 -13.40 -1.54 -11.94
C LYS A 91 -11.89 -1.50 -11.66
N VAL A 92 -11.32 -0.30 -11.49
CA VAL A 92 -9.89 -0.15 -11.19
C VAL A 92 -9.50 -0.92 -9.93
N THR A 93 -10.33 -0.85 -8.88
CA THR A 93 -10.08 -1.59 -7.64
C THR A 93 -10.09 -3.11 -7.87
N GLN A 94 -11.03 -3.62 -8.67
CA GLN A 94 -11.10 -5.04 -9.02
C GLN A 94 -9.89 -5.48 -9.85
N ASP A 95 -9.51 -4.70 -10.86
CA ASP A 95 -8.39 -5.01 -11.75
C ASP A 95 -7.05 -4.98 -10.98
N MET A 96 -6.82 -3.97 -10.14
CA MET A 96 -5.60 -3.88 -9.31
C MET A 96 -5.53 -5.01 -8.27
N ARG A 97 -6.64 -5.34 -7.61
CA ARG A 97 -6.67 -6.48 -6.68
C ARG A 97 -6.47 -7.81 -7.39
N GLY A 98 -7.09 -7.99 -8.56
CA GLY A 98 -6.90 -9.18 -9.39
C GLY A 98 -5.46 -9.34 -9.83
N PHE A 99 -4.81 -8.26 -10.25
CA PHE A 99 -3.39 -8.25 -10.58
C PHE A 99 -2.52 -8.68 -9.38
N HIS A 100 -2.76 -8.11 -8.19
CA HIS A 100 -1.98 -8.45 -7.00
C HIS A 100 -2.14 -9.90 -6.58
N THR A 101 -3.38 -10.38 -6.48
CA THR A 101 -3.65 -11.77 -6.10
C THR A 101 -3.01 -12.73 -7.10
N ASP A 102 -3.27 -12.55 -8.40
CA ASP A 102 -2.72 -13.44 -9.43
C ASP A 102 -1.17 -13.39 -9.45
N LEU A 103 -0.57 -12.22 -9.20
CA LEU A 103 0.88 -12.07 -9.14
C LEU A 103 1.48 -12.86 -7.98
N VAL A 104 0.93 -12.68 -6.77
CA VAL A 104 1.42 -13.35 -5.56
C VAL A 104 1.21 -14.86 -5.66
N GLU A 105 0.03 -15.32 -6.09
CA GLU A 105 -0.24 -16.75 -6.31
C GLU A 105 0.72 -17.38 -7.33
N SER A 106 0.95 -16.68 -8.43
CA SER A 106 1.81 -17.15 -9.52
C SER A 106 3.28 -17.23 -9.07
N GLN A 107 3.76 -16.28 -8.27
CA GLN A 107 5.10 -16.31 -7.67
C GLN A 107 5.22 -17.43 -6.62
N LEU A 108 4.25 -17.53 -5.72
CA LEU A 108 4.22 -18.56 -4.68
C LEU A 108 4.22 -19.97 -5.26
N THR A 109 3.44 -20.19 -6.32
CA THR A 109 3.39 -21.48 -7.01
C THR A 109 4.75 -21.85 -7.61
N ARG A 110 5.47 -20.90 -8.21
CA ARG A 110 6.83 -21.17 -8.75
C ARG A 110 7.83 -21.51 -7.64
N ILE A 111 7.76 -20.80 -6.52
CA ILE A 111 8.62 -21.08 -5.38
C ILE A 111 8.32 -22.46 -4.80
N ASN A 112 7.05 -22.84 -4.68
CA ASN A 112 6.67 -24.19 -4.23
C ASN A 112 7.20 -25.27 -5.17
N ILE A 113 7.00 -25.14 -6.49
CA ILE A 113 7.56 -26.09 -7.47
C ILE A 113 9.07 -26.25 -7.31
N PHE A 114 9.80 -25.15 -7.09
CA PHE A 114 11.25 -25.19 -6.90
C PHE A 114 11.65 -25.84 -5.56
N LEU A 115 10.89 -25.59 -4.50
CA LEU A 115 11.15 -26.13 -3.16
C LEU A 115 10.75 -27.61 -3.01
N ASP A 116 9.83 -28.08 -3.85
CA ASP A 116 9.32 -29.46 -3.84
C ASP A 116 10.27 -30.45 -4.55
N ASP A 117 11.23 -29.95 -5.33
CA ASP A 117 12.28 -30.75 -5.98
C ASP A 117 13.59 -30.67 -5.17
N ASP A 118 13.86 -31.70 -4.35
CA ASP A 118 15.02 -31.79 -3.48
C ASP A 118 16.32 -32.21 -4.22
N GLU A 119 16.20 -32.66 -5.46
CA GLU A 119 17.31 -33.02 -6.35
C GLU A 119 17.68 -31.91 -7.33
N ILE A 120 17.00 -30.76 -7.31
CA ILE A 120 17.27 -29.65 -8.22
C ILE A 120 18.74 -29.21 -8.11
N ALA A 121 19.43 -29.23 -9.26
CA ALA A 121 20.87 -28.95 -9.36
C ALA A 121 21.78 -29.87 -8.51
N SER A 122 21.27 -30.98 -7.97
CA SER A 122 22.01 -32.00 -7.24
C SER A 122 21.38 -33.40 -7.47
N PRO A 123 21.35 -33.89 -8.73
CA PRO A 123 20.69 -35.13 -9.08
C PRO A 123 21.32 -36.30 -8.33
N ASN A 124 20.49 -37.17 -7.78
CA ASN A 124 20.97 -38.34 -7.08
C ASN A 124 21.19 -39.49 -8.07
N ILE A 125 22.42 -39.65 -8.55
CA ILE A 125 22.77 -40.70 -9.51
C ILE A 125 23.64 -41.76 -8.84
N GLY A 126 23.06 -42.93 -8.59
CA GLY A 126 23.76 -44.10 -8.08
C GLY A 126 24.08 -44.02 -6.59
N SER A 127 25.31 -44.35 -6.21
CA SER A 127 25.78 -44.37 -4.81
C SER A 127 26.64 -43.17 -4.42
N ASP A 128 26.66 -42.12 -5.25
CA ASP A 128 27.49 -40.94 -5.04
C ASP A 128 26.89 -40.07 -3.91
N PRO A 129 27.63 -39.74 -2.84
CA PRO A 129 27.09 -38.95 -1.75
C PRO A 129 26.69 -37.56 -2.24
N MET A 130 25.43 -37.20 -1.98
CA MET A 130 24.84 -35.92 -2.38
C MET A 130 25.71 -34.73 -1.90
N PRO A 131 26.27 -33.92 -2.82
CA PRO A 131 27.13 -32.81 -2.44
C PRO A 131 26.32 -31.76 -1.68
N LYS A 132 26.67 -31.50 -0.42
CA LYS A 132 26.07 -30.43 0.40
C LYS A 132 26.55 -29.06 -0.09
N HIS A 133 25.96 -28.57 -1.18
CA HIS A 133 26.27 -27.25 -1.72
C HIS A 133 25.74 -26.15 -0.79
N ARG A 134 26.64 -25.50 -0.04
CA ARG A 134 26.30 -24.38 0.86
C ARG A 134 25.54 -23.26 0.13
N GLY A 135 25.93 -22.94 -1.11
CA GLY A 135 25.26 -21.94 -1.92
C GLY A 135 23.81 -22.31 -2.25
N LEU A 136 23.56 -23.56 -2.67
CA LEU A 136 22.21 -24.04 -2.96
C LEU A 136 21.37 -24.08 -1.68
N GLY A 137 21.94 -24.56 -0.57
CA GLY A 137 21.28 -24.50 0.74
C GLY A 137 20.84 -23.09 1.14
N ASN A 138 21.66 -22.07 0.86
CA ASN A 138 21.29 -20.67 1.08
C ASN A 138 20.12 -20.24 0.17
N VAL A 139 20.12 -20.63 -1.11
CA VAL A 139 19.00 -20.34 -2.03
C VAL A 139 17.69 -20.93 -1.50
N PHE A 140 17.69 -22.20 -1.10
CA PHE A 140 16.51 -22.84 -0.50
C PHE A 140 16.02 -22.12 0.75
N CYS A 141 16.94 -21.71 1.63
CA CYS A 141 16.58 -20.98 2.83
C CYS A 141 15.99 -19.59 2.51
N ILE A 142 16.56 -18.85 1.55
CA ILE A 142 15.99 -17.57 1.07
C ILE A 142 14.60 -17.79 0.49
N LEU A 143 14.43 -18.79 -0.39
CA LEU A 143 13.14 -19.08 -1.01
C LEU A 143 12.06 -19.44 0.01
N ARG A 144 12.40 -20.19 1.07
CA ARG A 144 11.46 -20.47 2.18
C ARG A 144 11.04 -19.22 2.92
N VAL A 145 11.95 -18.27 3.08
CA VAL A 145 11.68 -17.00 3.76
C VAL A 145 10.79 -16.10 2.88
N VAL A 146 11.11 -15.97 1.58
CA VAL A 146 10.28 -15.26 0.60
C VAL A 146 8.90 -15.89 0.48
N LYS A 147 8.81 -17.23 0.47
CA LYS A 147 7.55 -17.98 0.49
C LYS A 147 6.65 -17.53 1.64
N LYS A 148 7.16 -17.49 2.86
CA LYS A 148 6.37 -17.08 4.04
C LYS A 148 5.84 -15.65 3.92
N ASP A 149 6.65 -14.74 3.38
CA ASP A 149 6.21 -13.35 3.16
C ASP A 149 5.10 -13.26 2.10
N LEU A 150 5.23 -14.01 1.01
CA LEU A 150 4.18 -14.10 -0.01
C LEU A 150 2.90 -14.76 0.52
N GLU A 151 3.00 -15.76 1.41
CA GLU A 151 1.85 -16.37 2.09
C GLU A 151 1.14 -15.38 3.04
N LEU A 152 1.88 -14.45 3.66
CA LEU A 152 1.29 -13.35 4.42
C LEU A 152 0.54 -12.38 3.51
N GLU A 153 1.13 -11.99 2.37
CA GLU A 153 0.48 -11.08 1.43
C GLU A 153 -0.75 -11.73 0.78
N LEU A 154 -0.69 -13.02 0.43
CA LEU A 154 -1.81 -13.74 -0.15
C LEU A 154 -2.99 -13.83 0.83
N ARG A 155 -2.72 -14.08 2.12
CA ARG A 155 -3.74 -14.02 3.18
C ARG A 155 -4.38 -12.64 3.26
N TYR A 156 -3.56 -11.58 3.24
CA TYR A 156 -4.07 -10.21 3.21
C TYR A 156 -5.02 -9.97 2.02
N CYS A 157 -4.67 -10.46 0.82
CA CYS A 157 -5.49 -10.36 -0.38
C CYS A 157 -6.84 -11.09 -0.24
N HIS A 158 -6.84 -12.31 0.29
CA HIS A 158 -8.06 -13.09 0.49
C HIS A 158 -8.96 -12.57 1.62
N ASP A 159 -8.38 -11.95 2.64
CA ASP A 159 -9.11 -11.36 3.76
C ASP A 159 -9.74 -9.99 3.43
N GLN A 160 -9.56 -9.48 2.21
CA GLN A 160 -10.21 -8.25 1.77
C GLN A 160 -11.70 -8.48 1.50
N PRO A 161 -12.58 -7.55 1.92
CA PRO A 161 -13.97 -7.60 1.52
C PRO A 161 -14.11 -7.41 0.01
N ARG A 162 -15.26 -7.81 -0.54
CA ARG A 162 -15.60 -7.60 -1.95
C ARG A 162 -15.36 -6.14 -2.35
N ALA A 163 -14.66 -5.94 -3.46
CA ALA A 163 -14.34 -4.61 -3.97
C ALA A 163 -15.63 -3.83 -4.30
N GLY A 164 -15.80 -2.71 -3.61
CA GLY A 164 -16.81 -1.70 -3.89
C GLY A 164 -16.17 -0.38 -4.32
N TYR A 165 -17.00 0.61 -4.65
CA TYR A 165 -16.56 1.90 -5.16
C TYR A 165 -15.74 2.74 -4.16
N LEU A 166 -15.82 2.42 -2.86
CA LEU A 166 -15.04 3.07 -1.80
C LEU A 166 -13.81 2.29 -1.37
N SER A 167 -13.68 1.01 -1.73
CA SER A 167 -12.69 0.13 -1.09
C SER A 167 -11.25 0.65 -1.27
N SER A 168 -10.92 1.16 -2.45
CA SER A 168 -9.63 1.78 -2.72
C SER A 168 -9.45 3.15 -2.08
N LEU A 169 -10.50 3.96 -1.97
CA LEU A 169 -10.45 5.23 -1.22
C LEU A 169 -10.23 4.96 0.27
N GLN A 170 -10.91 3.97 0.84
CA GLN A 170 -10.73 3.54 2.22
C GLN A 170 -9.29 3.10 2.46
N THR A 171 -8.75 2.17 1.66
CA THR A 171 -7.37 1.70 1.85
C THR A 171 -6.33 2.81 1.64
N SER A 172 -6.51 3.66 0.63
CA SER A 172 -5.50 4.69 0.30
C SER A 172 -5.52 5.92 1.21
N MET A 173 -6.68 6.29 1.79
CA MET A 173 -6.78 7.43 2.71
C MET A 173 -6.32 7.13 4.15
N GLY A 174 -5.90 5.89 4.44
CA GLY A 174 -5.46 5.49 5.78
C GLY A 174 -4.33 6.35 6.35
N ASN A 175 -3.30 6.63 5.53
CA ASN A 175 -2.18 7.51 5.91
C ASN A 175 -2.65 8.95 6.18
N PHE A 176 -3.52 9.47 5.31
CA PHE A 176 -4.08 10.82 5.45
C PHE A 176 -4.79 10.97 6.80
N PHE A 177 -5.71 10.07 7.13
CA PHE A 177 -6.42 10.13 8.42
C PHE A 177 -5.49 9.89 9.62
N ASN A 178 -4.46 9.05 9.48
CA ASN A 178 -3.45 8.90 10.54
C ASN A 178 -2.69 10.22 10.77
N CYS A 179 -2.24 10.91 9.72
CA CYS A 179 -1.59 12.22 9.85
C CYS A 179 -2.50 13.26 10.50
N LEU A 180 -3.80 13.28 10.16
CA LEU A 180 -4.77 14.17 10.82
C LEU A 180 -4.93 13.86 12.32
N ARG A 181 -4.87 12.57 12.71
CA ARG A 181 -4.88 12.17 14.13
C ARG A 181 -3.61 12.61 14.86
N GLU A 182 -2.46 12.54 14.21
CA GLU A 182 -1.16 12.93 14.80
C GLU A 182 -1.09 14.42 15.12
N ILE A 183 -1.78 15.28 14.37
CA ILE A 183 -1.92 16.72 14.67
C ILE A 183 -3.09 17.03 15.60
N ASN A 184 -3.68 16.01 16.25
CA ASN A 184 -4.83 16.13 17.13
C ASN A 184 -6.07 16.79 16.49
N MET A 185 -6.26 16.64 15.17
CA MET A 185 -7.42 17.20 14.49
C MET A 185 -8.72 16.56 14.97
N THR A 186 -9.71 17.37 15.33
CA THR A 186 -11.00 16.86 15.80
C THR A 186 -11.72 16.08 14.69
N GLN A 187 -12.50 15.06 15.05
CA GLN A 187 -13.23 14.27 14.05
C GLN A 187 -14.17 15.12 13.18
N LYS A 188 -14.78 16.17 13.76
CA LYS A 188 -15.64 17.10 13.02
C LYS A 188 -14.86 17.81 11.92
N ASP A 189 -13.66 18.27 12.22
CA ASP A 189 -12.81 18.99 11.27
C ASP A 189 -12.23 18.05 10.21
N GLN A 190 -11.87 16.83 10.59
CA GLN A 190 -11.46 15.79 9.62
C GLN A 190 -12.58 15.50 8.61
N ILE A 191 -13.82 15.34 9.07
CA ILE A 191 -14.98 15.10 8.20
C ILE A 191 -15.23 16.33 7.31
N THR A 192 -15.14 17.54 7.86
CA THR A 192 -15.35 18.79 7.11
C THR A 192 -14.28 18.97 6.02
N LEU A 193 -13.02 18.66 6.32
CA LEU A 193 -11.91 18.70 5.36
C LEU A 193 -12.13 17.71 4.21
N VAL A 194 -12.59 16.49 4.51
CA VAL A 194 -12.92 15.50 3.48
C VAL A 194 -14.08 15.96 2.60
N GLN A 195 -15.11 16.59 3.18
CA GLN A 195 -16.22 17.16 2.40
C GLN A 195 -15.73 18.23 1.45
N GLN A 196 -14.91 19.18 1.92
CA GLN A 196 -14.31 20.21 1.08
C GLN A 196 -13.51 19.59 -0.08
N LEU A 197 -12.72 18.55 0.19
CA LEU A 197 -12.00 17.82 -0.86
C LEU A 197 -12.98 17.19 -1.88
N PHE A 198 -14.02 16.52 -1.40
CA PHE A 198 -15.00 15.87 -2.27
C PHE A 198 -15.76 16.87 -3.13
N ASP A 199 -16.15 18.01 -2.56
CA ASP A 199 -16.84 19.10 -3.25
C ASP A 199 -15.94 19.70 -4.34
N ILE A 200 -14.68 19.98 -4.01
CA ILE A 200 -13.69 20.59 -4.91
C ILE A 200 -13.31 19.67 -6.08
N PHE A 201 -13.30 18.36 -5.86
CA PHE A 201 -13.02 17.36 -6.88
C PHE A 201 -14.28 16.75 -7.50
N HIS A 202 -15.47 17.25 -7.14
CA HIS A 202 -16.77 16.79 -7.64
C HIS A 202 -16.93 15.28 -7.53
N VAL A 203 -16.53 14.72 -6.39
CA VAL A 203 -16.67 13.29 -6.12
C VAL A 203 -18.16 12.96 -6.10
N ASP A 204 -18.55 12.01 -6.93
CA ASP A 204 -19.91 11.44 -6.93
C ASP A 204 -20.16 10.75 -5.57
N TRP A 205 -20.71 11.55 -4.64
CA TRP A 205 -20.98 11.31 -3.22
C TRP A 205 -22.22 12.15 -2.84
N GLU A 206 -23.21 11.57 -2.16
CA GLU A 206 -24.51 12.24 -1.98
C GLU A 206 -24.55 13.04 -0.66
N GLU A 207 -25.25 14.19 -0.63
CA GLU A 207 -25.20 15.15 0.50
C GLU A 207 -25.65 14.59 1.87
N GLY A 208 -26.45 13.51 1.88
CA GLY A 208 -26.85 12.80 3.11
C GLY A 208 -25.70 12.07 3.83
N ASP A 209 -24.52 12.03 3.21
CA ASP A 209 -23.41 11.19 3.63
C ASP A 209 -22.45 11.85 4.64
N ARG A 210 -22.76 13.02 5.23
CA ARG A 210 -21.87 13.65 6.22
C ARG A 210 -21.65 12.77 7.46
N SER A 211 -22.72 12.13 7.94
CA SER A 211 -22.69 11.08 8.95
C SER A 211 -22.07 9.78 8.41
N ASN A 212 -22.17 9.54 7.10
CA ASN A 212 -21.58 8.38 6.46
C ASN A 212 -20.06 8.49 6.35
N ILE A 213 -19.43 9.63 6.05
CA ILE A 213 -17.94 9.73 5.89
C ILE A 213 -17.20 9.10 7.07
N LYS A 214 -17.69 9.29 8.29
CA LYS A 214 -17.12 8.63 9.47
C LYS A 214 -17.13 7.11 9.36
N VAL A 215 -18.28 6.52 9.05
CA VAL A 215 -18.53 5.07 9.06
C VAL A 215 -18.11 4.40 7.76
N SER A 216 -18.32 5.04 6.62
CA SER A 216 -18.09 4.52 5.27
C SER A 216 -16.71 4.83 4.73
N LEU A 217 -15.95 5.77 5.32
CA LEU A 217 -14.61 6.12 4.83
C LEU A 217 -13.57 6.15 5.95
N GLN A 218 -13.72 7.02 6.94
CA GLN A 218 -12.71 7.27 7.98
C GLN A 218 -12.40 6.01 8.81
N GLN A 219 -13.42 5.35 9.36
CA GLN A 219 -13.25 4.13 10.16
C GLN A 219 -12.62 2.97 9.35
N PRO A 220 -13.12 2.62 8.16
CA PRO A 220 -12.48 1.62 7.31
C PRO A 220 -11.05 1.98 6.92
N ALA A 221 -10.77 3.27 6.65
CA ALA A 221 -9.44 3.72 6.27
C ALA A 221 -8.42 3.56 7.41
N LEU A 222 -8.79 3.96 8.62
CA LEU A 222 -7.96 3.75 9.81
C LEU A 222 -7.79 2.26 10.12
N ALA A 223 -8.83 1.45 9.96
CA ALA A 223 -8.73 0.00 10.13
C ALA A 223 -7.77 -0.64 9.10
N SER A 224 -7.82 -0.19 7.84
CA SER A 224 -6.93 -0.66 6.78
C SER A 224 -5.47 -0.23 7.02
N PHE A 225 -5.27 1.00 7.52
CA PHE A 225 -3.95 1.49 7.93
C PHE A 225 -3.37 0.66 9.07
N GLU A 226 -4.13 0.40 10.13
CA GLU A 226 -3.66 -0.42 11.26
C GLU A 226 -3.38 -1.87 10.85
N ARG A 227 -4.22 -2.45 9.97
CA ARG A 227 -3.95 -3.78 9.39
C ARG A 227 -2.63 -3.80 8.63
N THR A 228 -2.40 -2.81 7.76
CA THR A 228 -1.15 -2.69 7.00
C THR A 228 0.06 -2.50 7.90
N LYS A 229 -0.05 -1.67 8.94
CA LYS A 229 1.01 -1.46 9.93
C LYS A 229 1.32 -2.73 10.71
N HIS A 230 0.28 -3.49 11.08
CA HIS A 230 0.43 -4.78 11.74
C HIS A 230 1.15 -5.79 10.83
N ASP A 231 0.76 -5.90 9.56
CA ASP A 231 1.42 -6.79 8.58
C ASP A 231 2.90 -6.42 8.41
N LEU A 232 3.22 -5.12 8.34
CA LEU A 232 4.61 -4.65 8.23
C LEU A 232 5.43 -4.98 9.50
N ARG A 233 4.83 -4.99 10.67
CA ARG A 233 5.49 -5.38 11.93
C ARG A 233 5.77 -6.89 12.03
N GLN A 234 5.03 -7.71 11.28
CA GLN A 234 5.27 -9.16 11.22
C GLN A 234 6.45 -9.53 10.33
N ILE A 235 6.91 -8.62 9.46
CA ILE A 235 8.04 -8.86 8.56
C ILE A 235 9.26 -9.32 9.38
N PRO A 236 9.84 -8.56 10.32
CA PRO A 236 11.06 -9.01 11.01
C PRO A 236 10.95 -10.38 11.69
N GLN A 237 9.78 -10.72 12.23
CA GLN A 237 9.51 -12.03 12.84
C GLN A 237 9.53 -13.17 11.81
N THR A 238 9.12 -12.88 10.58
CA THR A 238 9.08 -13.83 9.45
C THR A 238 10.50 -14.16 8.95
N PHE A 239 11.42 -13.20 9.03
CA PHE A 239 12.79 -13.32 8.56
C PHE A 239 13.77 -13.81 9.65
N TYR A 240 13.33 -14.09 10.88
CA TYR A 240 14.25 -14.65 11.88
C TYR A 240 14.76 -16.04 11.47
N SER A 241 16.06 -16.14 11.17
CA SER A 241 16.72 -17.39 10.81
C SER A 241 18.10 -17.48 11.45
N LYS A 242 18.37 -18.59 12.13
CA LYS A 242 19.72 -18.91 12.67
C LYS A 242 20.75 -19.21 11.56
N SER A 243 20.29 -19.34 10.31
CA SER A 243 21.11 -19.82 9.19
C SER A 243 21.79 -18.70 8.39
N PHE A 244 21.49 -17.42 8.66
CA PHE A 244 22.04 -16.28 7.93
C PHE A 244 22.60 -15.21 8.85
N SER A 245 23.47 -14.36 8.30
CA SER A 245 23.90 -13.13 8.96
C SER A 245 22.75 -12.13 9.07
N GLU A 246 22.84 -11.24 10.06
CA GLU A 246 21.88 -10.16 10.27
C GLU A 246 21.74 -9.26 9.03
N ASP A 247 22.82 -9.04 8.28
CA ASP A 247 22.82 -8.21 7.07
C ASP A 247 21.91 -8.77 5.97
N ILE A 248 21.97 -10.08 5.71
CA ILE A 248 21.12 -10.73 4.70
C ILE A 248 19.65 -10.66 5.13
N MET A 249 19.38 -10.82 6.43
CA MET A 249 18.02 -10.72 6.93
C MET A 249 17.45 -9.31 6.80
N LYS A 250 18.24 -8.31 7.15
CA LYS A 250 17.87 -6.91 6.99
C LYS A 250 17.60 -6.56 5.52
N ASP A 251 18.40 -7.07 4.58
CA ASP A 251 18.18 -6.85 3.15
C ASP A 251 16.85 -7.47 2.67
N LEU A 252 16.55 -8.70 3.13
CA LEU A 252 15.28 -9.36 2.82
C LEU A 252 14.06 -8.65 3.44
N GLU A 253 14.18 -8.12 4.66
CA GLU A 253 13.13 -7.30 5.29
C GLU A 253 12.88 -5.99 4.52
N ILE A 254 13.95 -5.34 4.06
CA ILE A 254 13.88 -4.14 3.21
C ILE A 254 13.18 -4.50 1.90
N HIS A 255 13.55 -5.61 1.28
CA HIS A 255 12.93 -6.08 0.05
C HIS A 255 11.42 -6.33 0.22
N SER A 256 11.01 -7.04 1.27
CA SER A 256 9.60 -7.29 1.60
C SER A 256 8.81 -5.99 1.80
N THR A 257 9.39 -5.04 2.55
CA THR A 257 8.78 -3.73 2.78
C THR A 257 8.59 -2.95 1.47
N LEU A 258 9.61 -2.98 0.59
CA LEU A 258 9.54 -2.32 -0.71
C LEU A 258 8.52 -2.99 -1.63
N MET A 259 8.44 -4.32 -1.64
CA MET A 259 7.44 -5.07 -2.41
C MET A 259 6.02 -4.63 -2.01
N LYS A 260 5.69 -4.65 -0.71
CA LYS A 260 4.36 -4.27 -0.22
C LYS A 260 4.02 -2.81 -0.53
N LYS A 261 5.01 -1.91 -0.46
CA LYS A 261 4.85 -0.51 -0.88
C LYS A 261 4.59 -0.38 -2.38
N ARG A 262 5.27 -1.16 -3.21
CA ARG A 262 5.12 -1.15 -4.68
C ARG A 262 3.80 -1.73 -5.14
N LEU A 263 3.28 -2.74 -4.43
CA LEU A 263 1.96 -3.28 -4.68
C LEU A 263 0.87 -2.22 -4.44
N ARG A 264 1.08 -1.15 -3.65
CA ARG A 264 0.09 -0.08 -3.42
C ARG A 264 -1.33 -0.65 -3.23
N ARG A 265 -1.62 -1.25 -2.08
CA ARG A 265 -2.90 -1.91 -1.78
C ARG A 265 -4.10 -1.00 -2.15
N PHE A 266 -4.87 -1.39 -3.18
CA PHE A 266 -6.16 -0.80 -3.61
C PHE A 266 -7.32 -1.60 -3.00
#